data_AF-A0A915WS92-F1
#
_entry.id   AF-A0A915WS92-F1
#
_cell.length_a   1.000
_cell.length_b   1.000
_cell.length_c   1.000
_cell.angle_alpha   90.00
_cell.angle_beta   90.00
_cell.angle_gamma   90.00
#
_symmetry.space_group_name_H-M   'P 1'
#
loop_
_entity.id
_entity.type
_entity.pdbx_description
1 polymer ?
#
loop_
_entity_poly.entity_id
_entity_poly.type
_entity_poly.pdbx_seq_one_letter_code
_entity_poly.pdbx_strand_id
1 'polypeptide(L)'
;MSYDIEYEFQVPINVVKDIVDNYNSSLSFEEVLNNRDLLKRLLLNYIVNKYIYELEGVDIEKAYNNMVVEEKKKFFYVKIII
;
A
#
# COMPACT_ATOMS: atom_id res chain seq x y z
N MET A 1 19.17 -5.01 20.22
CA MET A 1 18.82 -5.49 18.88
C MET A 1 17.42 -4.99 18.62
N SER A 2 17.28 -3.96 17.81
CA SER A 2 15.96 -3.47 17.40
C SER A 2 15.34 -4.59 16.56
N TYR A 3 14.21 -5.12 16.99
CA TYR A 3 13.42 -6.00 16.14
C TYR A 3 12.77 -5.07 15.14
N ASP A 4 13.31 -5.01 13.92
CA ASP A 4 12.59 -4.38 12.81
C ASP A 4 11.28 -5.15 12.66
N ILE A 5 10.15 -4.49 12.93
CA ILE A 5 8.85 -5.12 12.82
C ILE A 5 8.49 -5.11 11.33
N GLU A 6 8.54 -6.29 10.71
CA GLU A 6 8.17 -6.48 9.31
C GLU A 6 6.67 -6.83 9.21
N TYR A 7 5.89 -5.91 8.66
CA TYR A 7 4.51 -6.19 8.26
C TYR A 7 4.47 -6.57 6.78
N GLU A 8 3.85 -7.71 6.46
CA GLU A 8 3.61 -8.14 5.10
C GLU A 8 2.12 -8.14 4.78
N PHE A 9 1.72 -7.35 3.79
CA PHE A 9 0.35 -7.30 3.30
C PHE A 9 0.27 -7.76 1.85
N GLN A 10 -0.77 -8.53 1.55
CA GLN A 10 -1.11 -8.92 0.18
C GLN A 10 -2.37 -8.15 -0.23
N VAL A 11 -2.22 -7.23 -1.18
CA VAL A 11 -3.33 -6.44 -1.71
C VAL A 11 -3.67 -6.95 -3.10
N PRO A 12 -4.88 -7.47 -3.34
CA PRO A 12 -5.30 -7.88 -4.68
C PRO A 12 -5.29 -6.70 -5.66
N ILE A 13 -4.79 -6.92 -6.88
CA ILE A 13 -4.71 -5.86 -7.91
C ILE A 13 -6.10 -5.30 -8.24
N ASN A 14 -7.12 -6.15 -8.27
CA ASN A 14 -8.50 -5.73 -8.51
C ASN A 14 -9.00 -4.76 -7.45
N VAL A 15 -8.58 -4.90 -6.19
CA VAL A 15 -8.96 -3.96 -5.13
C VAL A 15 -8.33 -2.59 -5.37
N VAL A 16 -7.06 -2.54 -5.78
CA VAL A 16 -6.41 -1.27 -6.15
C VAL A 16 -7.10 -0.66 -7.36
N LYS A 17 -7.45 -1.47 -8.35
CA LYS A 17 -8.22 -1.02 -9.52
C LYS A 17 -9.58 -0.44 -9.12
N ASP A 18 -10.34 -1.14 -8.27
CA ASP A 18 -11.63 -0.66 -7.77
C ASP A 18 -11.46 0.65 -6.98
N ILE A 19 -10.39 0.80 -6.19
CA ILE A 19 -10.09 2.05 -5.49
C ILE A 19 -9.81 3.17 -6.49
N VAL A 20 -8.98 2.93 -7.51
CA VAL A 20 -8.65 3.93 -8.53
C VAL A 20 -9.91 4.36 -9.28
N ASP A 21 -10.71 3.39 -9.73
CA ASP A 21 -11.96 3.62 -10.45
C ASP A 21 -12.98 4.41 -9.59
N ASN A 22 -13.00 4.21 -8.27
CA ASN A 22 -13.88 4.94 -7.35
C ASN A 22 -13.34 6.30 -6.90
N TYR A 23 -12.03 6.48 -6.77
CA TYR A 23 -11.42 7.67 -6.17
C TYR A 23 -11.20 8.80 -7.18
N ASN A 24 -10.96 8.48 -8.46
CA ASN A 24 -10.73 9.47 -9.49
C ASN A 24 -11.14 8.95 -10.88
N SER A 25 -12.24 9.45 -11.41
CA SER A 25 -12.66 9.16 -12.80
C SER A 25 -11.68 9.69 -13.86
N SER A 26 -10.66 10.44 -13.46
CA SER A 26 -9.68 11.08 -14.35
C SER A 26 -8.34 10.36 -14.44
N LEU A 27 -8.06 9.37 -13.57
CA LEU A 27 -6.80 8.64 -13.55
C LEU A 27 -7.07 7.16 -13.82
N SER A 28 -6.43 6.63 -14.86
CA SER A 28 -6.49 5.20 -15.15
C SER A 28 -5.61 4.39 -14.19
N PHE A 29 -5.96 3.11 -14.01
CA PHE A 29 -5.13 2.18 -13.23
C PHE A 29 -3.69 2.08 -13.76
N GLU A 30 -3.49 2.21 -15.09
CA GLU A 30 -2.15 2.25 -15.69
C GLU A 30 -1.36 3.50 -15.31
N GLU A 31 -1.99 4.67 -15.25
CA GLU A 31 -1.32 5.90 -14.78
C GLU A 31 -0.91 5.79 -13.32
N VAL A 32 -1.74 5.16 -12.49
CA VAL A 32 -1.43 4.90 -11.08
C VAL A 32 -0.28 3.89 -10.95
N LEU A 33 -0.27 2.83 -11.75
CA LEU A 33 0.84 1.87 -11.82
C LEU A 33 2.15 2.53 -12.24
N ASN A 34 2.10 3.42 -13.23
CA ASN A 34 3.26 4.17 -13.70
C ASN A 34 3.75 5.20 -12.66
N ASN A 35 2.89 5.60 -11.72
CA ASN A 35 3.22 6.52 -10.64
C ASN A 35 3.41 5.80 -9.30
N ARG A 36 4.63 5.31 -9.04
CA ARG A 36 4.96 4.56 -7.82
C ARG A 36 4.64 5.29 -6.51
N ASP A 37 4.76 6.61 -6.47
CA ASP A 37 4.44 7.40 -5.25
C ASP A 37 2.93 7.33 -4.96
N LEU A 38 2.12 7.54 -5.99
CA LEU A 38 0.66 7.45 -5.93
C LEU A 38 0.21 6.03 -5.56
N LEU A 39 0.80 5.01 -6.19
CA LEU A 39 0.53 3.61 -5.87
C LEU A 39 0.87 3.29 -4.40
N LYS A 40 2.03 3.72 -3.91
CA LYS A 40 2.43 3.55 -2.51
C LYS A 40 1.43 4.20 -1.55
N ARG A 41 1.03 5.44 -1.82
CA ARG A 41 0.05 6.16 -0.99
C ARG A 41 -1.31 5.45 -0.97
N LEU A 42 -1.79 4.98 -2.12
CA LEU A 42 -3.07 4.26 -2.21
C LEU A 42 -3.03 2.94 -1.44
N LEU A 43 -1.96 2.17 -1.62
CA LEU A 43 -1.76 0.90 -0.91
C LEU A 43 -1.63 1.11 0.59
N LEU A 44 -0.84 2.10 1.02
CA LEU A 44 -0.70 2.44 2.44
C LEU A 44 -2.05 2.89 3.03
N ASN A 45 -2.79 3.76 2.34
CA ASN A 45 -4.09 4.23 2.81
C ASN A 45 -5.11 3.07 2.91
N TYR A 46 -5.11 2.15 1.95
CA TYR A 46 -5.91 0.93 2.02
C TYR A 46 -5.53 0.05 3.21
N ILE A 47 -4.23 -0.18 3.42
CA ILE A 47 -3.72 -1.00 4.53
C ILE A 47 -4.06 -0.34 5.87
N VAL A 48 -3.82 0.96 6.03
CA VAL A 48 -4.13 1.70 7.26
C VAL A 48 -5.63 1.68 7.55
N ASN A 49 -6.50 1.86 6.55
CA ASN A 49 -7.94 1.80 6.78
C ASN A 49 -8.41 0.38 7.14
N LYS A 50 -7.85 -0.65 6.49
CA LYS A 50 -8.29 -2.03 6.70
C LYS A 50 -7.72 -2.67 7.97
N TYR A 51 -6.49 -2.33 8.30
CA TYR A 51 -5.70 -2.90 9.40
C TYR A 51 -5.39 -1.85 10.47
N ILE A 52 -6.29 -0.87 10.65
CA ILE A 52 -6.08 0.26 11.57
C ILE A 52 -5.73 -0.18 13.00
N TYR A 53 -6.29 -1.30 13.45
CA TYR A 53 -6.03 -1.89 14.76
C TYR A 53 -4.69 -2.63 14.86
N GLU A 54 -4.17 -3.15 13.75
CA GLU A 54 -2.87 -3.82 13.70
C GLU A 54 -1.72 -2.81 13.57
N LEU A 55 -2.01 -1.64 13.03
CA LEU A 55 -1.07 -0.52 12.89
C LEU A 55 -1.27 0.55 13.98
N GLU A 56 -1.98 0.24 15.05
CA GLU A 56 -2.18 1.16 16.17
C GLU A 56 -0.83 1.44 16.86
N GLY A 57 -0.40 2.71 16.86
CA GLY A 57 0.91 3.12 17.37
C GLY A 57 2.06 3.04 16.37
N VAL A 58 1.78 2.64 15.11
CA VAL A 58 2.76 2.68 14.03
C VAL A 58 2.91 4.11 13.49
N ASP A 59 4.16 4.54 13.35
CA ASP A 59 4.51 5.79 12.68
C ASP A 59 4.27 5.65 11.16
N ILE A 60 3.18 6.26 10.67
CA ILE A 60 2.76 6.20 9.27
C ILE A 60 3.83 6.78 8.33
N GLU A 61 4.59 7.78 8.77
CA GLU A 61 5.63 8.41 7.95
C GLU A 61 6.83 7.46 7.78
N LYS A 62 7.26 6.80 8.87
CA LYS A 62 8.24 5.71 8.78
C LYS A 62 7.73 4.56 7.94
N ALA A 63 6.48 4.17 8.12
CA ALA A 63 5.86 3.09 7.35
C ALA A 63 5.88 3.40 5.85
N TYR A 64 5.56 4.63 5.45
CA TYR A 64 5.63 5.08 4.06
C TYR A 64 7.05 5.05 3.48
N ASN A 65 8.01 5.59 4.24
CA ASN A 65 9.41 5.70 3.81
C ASN A 65 10.07 4.32 3.63
N ASN A 66 9.75 3.38 4.52
CA ASN A 66 10.29 2.03 4.50
C ASN A 66 9.40 1.02 3.74
N MET A 67 8.32 1.49 3.11
CA MET A 67 7.41 0.65 2.34
C MET A 67 8.09 0.14 1.05
N VAL A 68 8.08 -1.17 0.87
CA VAL A 68 8.46 -1.83 -0.38
C VAL A 68 7.22 -2.43 -1.01
N VAL A 69 7.00 -2.12 -2.29
CA VAL A 69 5.88 -2.64 -3.08
C VAL A 69 6.44 -3.49 -4.21
N GLU A 70 6.03 -4.74 -4.25
CA GLU A 70 6.31 -5.66 -5.36
C GLU A 70 5.01 -6.07 -6.04
N GLU A 71 4.92 -5.87 -7.35
CA GLU A 71 3.81 -6.39 -8.14
C GLU A 71 4.10 -7.83 -8.58
N LYS A 72 3.21 -8.77 -8.23
CA LYS A 72 3.30 -10.17 -8.66
C LYS A 72 1.94 -10.67 -9.15
N LYS A 73 1.81 -10.80 -10.47
CA LYS A 73 0.66 -11.36 -11.20
C LYS A 73 -0.70 -10.76 -10.85
N LYS A 74 -1.28 -11.13 -9.71
CA LYS A 74 -2.63 -10.76 -9.25
C LYS A 74 -2.63 -9.95 -7.96
N PHE A 75 -1.47 -9.76 -7.33
CA PHE A 75 -1.35 -9.09 -6.03
C PHE A 75 -0.19 -8.10 -6.02
N PHE A 76 -0.37 -7.03 -5.27
CA PHE A 76 0.71 -6.20 -4.74
C PHE A 76 1.10 -6.73 -3.38
N TYR A 77 2.37 -7.09 -3.25
CA TYR A 77 3.00 -7.46 -2.00
C TYR A 77 3.59 -6.20 -1.40
N VAL A 78 3.09 -5.81 -0.23
CA VAL A 78 3.53 -4.62 0.49
C VAL A 78 4.26 -5.09 1.73
N LYS A 79 5.54 -4.71 1.84
CA LYS A 79 6.36 -4.91 3.04
C LYS A 79 6.58 -3.57 3.71
N ILE A 80 6.39 -3.49 5.02
CA ILE A 80 6.65 -2.29 5.81
C ILE A 80 7.61 -2.69 6.94
N ILE A 81 8.75 -2.02 7.01
CA ILE A 81 9.81 -2.29 8.00
C ILE A 81 9.89 -1.10 8.95
N ILE A 82 9.73 -1.33 10.27
CA ILE A 82 9.56 -0.27 11.28
C ILE A 82 10.49 -0.47 12.47
#